data_AF-A0A817LGM1-F1
#
_entry.id   AF-A0A817LGM1-F1
#
_cell.length_a   1.000
_cell.length_b   1.000
_cell.length_c   1.000
_cell.angle_alpha   90.00
_cell.angle_beta   90.00
_cell.angle_gamma   90.00
#
_symmetry.space_group_name_H-M   'P 1'
#
loop_
_entity.id
_entity.type
_entity.pdbx_description
1 polymer ?
#
loop_
_entity_poly.entity_id
_entity_poly.type
_entity_poly.pdbx_seq_one_letter_code
_entity_poly.pdbx_strand_id
1 'polypeptide(L)'
;FIFFPGISRTGKTLEQIDYTYGRYISISRNGIVSHWSLSLKLIRESKFQSIEQRKQTLPLWITCTCVLPDVNYFAIATTERDLIFYDINAHTYTGSIIINHLSAGLTTIDYRMNIKNSSQSAIFCGDSLGNLFIFQAKDPFRPMFHISDLIHYMNQIQEEIIPFHELLIMNI
;
A
#
# COMPACT_ATOMS: atom_id res chain seq x y z
N PHE A 1 -11.30 11.10 -2.42
CA PHE A 1 -11.46 10.05 -3.44
C PHE A 1 -10.13 9.88 -4.15
N ILE A 2 -9.70 8.64 -4.37
CA ILE A 2 -8.50 8.28 -5.11
C ILE A 2 -8.97 7.44 -6.29
N PHE A 3 -8.49 7.76 -7.49
CA PHE A 3 -8.80 6.97 -8.68
C PHE A 3 -7.91 5.73 -8.73
N PHE A 4 -8.52 4.55 -8.86
CA PHE A 4 -7.84 3.29 -9.12
C PHE A 4 -8.09 2.90 -10.58
N PRO A 5 -7.12 3.13 -11.48
CA PRO A 5 -7.27 2.79 -12.89
C PRO A 5 -7.27 1.27 -13.10
N GLY A 6 -7.89 0.85 -14.21
CA GLY A 6 -7.62 -0.45 -14.78
C GLY A 6 -6.28 -0.43 -15.50
N ILE A 7 -5.61 -1.58 -15.53
CA ILE A 7 -4.40 -1.78 -16.32
C ILE A 7 -4.75 -2.84 -17.36
N SER A 8 -4.66 -2.46 -18.63
CA SER A 8 -4.95 -3.36 -19.75
C SER A 8 -3.66 -3.84 -20.39
N ARG A 9 -3.68 -5.11 -20.81
CA ARG A 9 -2.62 -5.74 -21.61
C ARG A 9 -3.14 -5.94 -23.03
N THR A 10 -2.78 -5.05 -23.94
CA THR A 10 -3.09 -5.21 -25.36
C THR A 10 -2.04 -6.10 -26.01
N GLY A 11 -2.37 -7.39 -26.15
CA GLY A 11 -1.82 -8.35 -27.12
C GLY A 11 -0.30 -8.42 -27.33
N LYS A 12 0.33 -7.37 -27.87
CA LYS A 12 1.73 -7.40 -28.33
C LYS A 12 2.74 -6.57 -27.55
N THR A 13 2.46 -5.43 -26.92
CA THR A 13 3.46 -4.78 -26.02
C THR A 13 2.92 -3.53 -25.33
N LEU A 14 3.33 -3.36 -24.06
CA LEU A 14 3.08 -2.25 -23.13
C LEU A 14 1.75 -2.34 -22.37
N GLU A 15 1.87 -2.42 -21.04
CA GLU A 15 0.76 -2.16 -20.14
C GLU A 15 0.38 -0.68 -20.27
N GLN A 16 -0.93 -0.41 -20.36
CA GLN A 16 -1.46 0.94 -20.48
C GLN A 16 -2.52 1.18 -19.40
N ILE A 17 -2.56 2.43 -18.90
CA ILE A 17 -3.62 2.88 -18.00
C ILE A 17 -4.90 2.97 -18.81
N ASP A 18 -5.89 2.15 -18.43
CA ASP A 18 -7.22 2.20 -18.99
C ASP A 18 -8.12 3.02 -18.08
N TYR A 19 -8.46 4.23 -18.53
CA TYR A 19 -9.34 5.13 -17.81
C TYR A 19 -10.83 4.79 -17.99
N THR A 20 -11.17 3.90 -18.92
CA THR A 20 -12.55 3.48 -19.20
C THR A 20 -13.01 2.35 -18.30
N TYR A 21 -12.07 1.58 -17.76
CA TYR A 21 -12.31 0.52 -16.80
C TYR A 21 -11.56 0.83 -15.51
N GLY A 22 -12.25 1.36 -14.50
CA GLY A 22 -11.63 1.72 -13.23
C GLY A 22 -12.68 1.95 -12.14
N ARG A 23 -12.21 2.34 -10.95
CA ARG A 23 -13.08 2.63 -9.80
C ARG A 23 -12.49 3.76 -8.96
N TYR A 24 -13.34 4.51 -8.28
CA TYR A 24 -12.86 5.41 -7.23
C TYR A 24 -12.86 4.69 -5.89
N ILE A 25 -11.91 5.05 -5.05
CA ILE A 25 -11.82 4.57 -3.68
C ILE A 25 -11.86 5.77 -2.74
N SER A 26 -12.63 5.66 -1.67
CA SER A 26 -12.53 6.55 -0.53
C SER A 26 -12.18 5.73 0.70
N ILE A 27 -11.29 6.26 1.52
CA ILE A 27 -10.93 5.67 2.80
C ILE A 27 -11.20 6.73 3.87
N SER A 28 -12.05 6.40 4.83
CA SER A 28 -12.36 7.28 5.96
C SER A 28 -11.28 7.18 7.04
N ARG A 29 -11.24 8.17 7.92
CA ARG A 29 -10.29 8.21 9.04
C ARG A 29 -10.38 7.01 9.98
N ASN A 30 -11.60 6.48 10.16
CA ASN A 30 -11.88 5.32 11.01
C ASN A 30 -11.84 3.98 10.25
N GLY A 31 -11.34 3.97 9.02
CA GLY A 31 -11.02 2.73 8.32
C GLY A 31 -12.13 2.10 7.49
N ILE A 32 -13.13 2.88 7.09
CA ILE A 32 -14.15 2.46 6.12
C ILE A 32 -13.60 2.70 4.71
N VAL A 33 -13.58 1.66 3.90
CA VAL A 33 -13.15 1.69 2.51
C VAL A 33 -14.37 1.48 1.63
N SER A 34 -14.67 2.49 0.80
CA SER A 34 -15.80 2.48 -0.11
C SER A 34 -15.29 2.51 -1.55
N HIS A 35 -15.81 1.59 -2.36
CA HIS A 35 -15.53 1.44 -3.79
C HIS A 35 -16.69 2.04 -4.57
N TRP A 36 -16.37 2.89 -5.53
CA TRP A 36 -17.35 3.62 -6.32
C TRP A 36 -17.12 3.38 -7.81
N SER A 37 -18.20 3.29 -8.57
CA SER A 37 -18.13 3.27 -10.03
C SER A 37 -17.59 4.59 -10.58
N LEU A 38 -17.26 4.62 -11.88
CA LEU A 38 -16.91 5.87 -12.58
C LEU A 38 -18.03 6.90 -12.56
N SER A 39 -19.28 6.46 -12.37
CA SER A 39 -20.47 7.30 -12.17
C SER A 39 -20.77 7.62 -10.69
N LEU A 40 -19.80 7.40 -9.79
CA LEU A 40 -19.88 7.65 -8.35
C LEU A 40 -21.03 6.91 -7.65
N LYS A 41 -21.43 5.75 -8.17
CA LYS A 41 -22.35 4.85 -7.47
C LYS A 41 -21.54 3.95 -6.54
N LEU A 42 -21.98 3.82 -5.28
CA LEU A 42 -21.36 2.90 -4.33
C LEU A 42 -21.50 1.46 -4.85
N ILE A 43 -20.37 0.77 -5.01
CA ILE A 43 -20.29 -0.63 -5.43
C ILE A 43 -20.17 -1.52 -4.20
N ARG A 44 -19.29 -1.15 -3.26
CA ARG A 44 -18.97 -1.95 -2.08
C ARG A 44 -18.45 -1.06 -0.97
N GLU A 45 -18.78 -1.41 0.27
CA GLU A 45 -18.18 -0.83 1.46
C GLU A 45 -17.71 -1.94 2.41
N SER A 46 -16.58 -1.70 3.09
CA SER A 46 -15.99 -2.65 4.03
C SER A 46 -15.05 -1.92 4.99
N LYS A 47 -14.82 -2.48 6.17
CA LYS A 47 -13.98 -1.89 7.22
C LYS A 47 -12.74 -2.74 7.48
N PHE A 48 -11.63 -2.10 7.83
CA PHE A 48 -10.39 -2.81 8.19
C PHE A 48 -10.58 -3.63 9.47
N GLN A 49 -10.33 -4.94 9.38
CA GLN A 49 -10.48 -5.85 10.51
C GLN A 49 -9.39 -5.63 11.58
N SER A 50 -8.15 -5.36 11.15
CA SER A 50 -7.01 -5.16 12.04
C SER A 50 -7.14 -3.90 12.89
N ILE A 51 -7.87 -2.88 12.43
CA ILE A 51 -8.14 -1.66 13.20
C ILE A 51 -9.12 -1.94 14.35
N GLU A 52 -10.07 -2.87 14.16
CA GLU A 52 -11.06 -3.21 15.19
C GLU A 52 -10.50 -4.16 16.26
N GLN A 53 -9.53 -5.00 15.90
CA GLN A 53 -9.01 -6.05 16.79
C GLN A 53 -7.88 -5.58 17.70
N ARG A 54 -7.25 -4.44 17.43
CA ARG A 54 -6.25 -3.90 18.34
C ARG A 54 -6.96 -3.42 19.60
N LYS A 55 -6.70 -4.06 20.74
CA LYS A 55 -7.21 -3.68 22.08
C LYS A 55 -6.59 -2.36 22.55
N GLN A 56 -6.81 -1.28 21.81
CA GLN A 56 -6.30 0.04 22.13
C GLN A 56 -7.32 0.85 22.90
N THR A 57 -6.83 1.61 23.88
CA THR A 57 -7.61 2.59 24.63
C THR A 57 -7.86 3.87 23.83
N LEU A 58 -7.11 4.10 22.75
CA LEU A 58 -7.21 5.26 21.88
C LEU A 58 -7.70 4.85 20.48
N PRO A 59 -8.43 5.73 19.77
CA PRO A 59 -8.90 5.44 18.42
C PRO A 59 -7.72 5.45 17.44
N LEU A 60 -7.53 4.33 16.74
CA LEU A 60 -6.57 4.25 15.64
C LEU A 60 -7.12 5.00 14.42
N TRP A 61 -6.35 5.98 13.94
CA TRP A 61 -6.75 6.80 12.80
C TRP A 61 -5.79 6.64 11.63
N ILE A 62 -6.37 6.62 10.44
CA ILE A 62 -5.62 6.68 9.20
C ILE A 62 -5.15 8.12 8.98
N THR A 63 -3.85 8.29 8.74
CA THR A 63 -3.20 9.59 8.53
C THR A 63 -3.03 9.90 7.04
N CYS A 64 -2.65 8.92 6.24
CA CYS A 64 -2.46 9.06 4.80
C CYS A 64 -2.76 7.74 4.07
N THR A 65 -3.08 7.85 2.78
CA THR A 65 -3.43 6.71 1.94
C THR A 65 -2.95 6.93 0.51
N CYS A 66 -2.60 5.85 -0.20
CA CYS A 66 -2.32 5.89 -1.63
C CYS A 66 -2.74 4.56 -2.29
N VAL A 67 -2.89 4.56 -3.62
CA VAL A 67 -3.17 3.34 -4.39
C VAL A 67 -1.94 2.91 -5.19
N LEU A 68 -1.82 1.61 -5.39
CA LEU A 68 -0.74 0.96 -6.13
C LEU A 68 -1.35 0.08 -7.23
N PRO A 69 -1.68 0.66 -8.40
CA PRO A 69 -2.51 -0.02 -9.38
C PRO A 69 -1.87 -1.25 -10.03
N ASP A 70 -0.57 -1.21 -10.31
CA ASP A 70 0.22 -2.29 -10.95
C ASP A 70 0.33 -3.55 -10.11
N VAL A 71 0.21 -3.43 -8.79
CA VAL A 71 0.26 -4.58 -7.86
C VAL A 71 -1.09 -4.92 -7.25
N ASN A 72 -2.15 -4.17 -7.57
CA ASN A 72 -3.49 -4.33 -6.98
C ASN A 72 -3.53 -4.10 -5.46
N TYR A 73 -2.73 -3.17 -4.96
CA TYR A 73 -2.73 -2.79 -3.55
C TYR A 73 -3.20 -1.36 -3.35
N PHE A 74 -3.55 -1.04 -2.11
CA PHE A 74 -3.46 0.31 -1.59
C PHE A 74 -2.71 0.29 -0.27
N ALA A 75 -2.08 1.40 0.05
CA ALA A 75 -1.37 1.58 1.31
C ALA A 75 -2.10 2.58 2.19
N ILE A 76 -2.07 2.33 3.49
CA ILE A 76 -2.51 3.27 4.52
C ILE A 76 -1.39 3.44 5.54
N ALA A 77 -1.27 4.62 6.12
CA ALA A 77 -0.55 4.78 7.38
C ALA A 77 -1.51 5.20 8.49
N THR A 78 -1.12 4.90 9.72
CA THR A 78 -1.94 5.18 10.89
C THR A 78 -1.19 5.96 11.96
N THR A 79 -1.93 6.45 12.94
CA THR A 79 -1.40 7.10 14.15
C THR A 79 -0.48 6.20 14.97
N GLU A 80 -0.43 4.90 14.69
CA GLU A 80 0.47 3.95 15.36
C GLU A 80 1.85 3.84 14.73
N ARG A 81 2.17 4.70 13.76
CA ARG A 81 3.48 4.72 13.09
C ARG A 81 3.72 3.40 12.35
N ASP A 82 2.72 2.98 11.59
CA ASP A 82 2.77 1.85 10.68
C ASP A 82 2.35 2.25 9.26
N LEU A 83 2.82 1.48 8.29
CA LEU A 83 2.43 1.50 6.89
C LEU A 83 1.91 0.10 6.55
N ILE A 84 0.64 0.03 6.15
CA ILE A 84 -0.07 -1.23 5.93
C ILE A 84 -0.54 -1.29 4.48
N PHE A 85 -0.29 -2.44 3.85
CA PHE A 85 -0.71 -2.74 2.49
C PHE A 85 -1.89 -3.71 2.50
N TYR A 86 -2.90 -3.38 1.71
CA TYR A 86 -4.09 -4.20 1.53
C TYR A 86 -4.32 -4.50 0.06
N ASP A 87 -4.60 -5.77 -0.24
CA ASP A 87 -5.10 -6.18 -1.55
C ASP A 87 -6.47 -5.52 -1.78
N ILE A 88 -6.58 -4.77 -2.88
CA ILE A 88 -7.79 -4.06 -3.27
C ILE A 88 -8.98 -4.99 -3.57
N ASN A 89 -8.69 -6.20 -4.02
CA ASN A 89 -9.68 -7.19 -4.44
C ASN A 89 -10.14 -8.07 -3.28
N ALA A 90 -9.44 -8.02 -2.13
CA ALA A 90 -9.85 -8.76 -0.94
C ALA A 90 -11.26 -8.35 -0.49
N HIS A 91 -12.09 -9.33 -0.14
CA HIS A 91 -13.43 -9.08 0.41
C HIS A 91 -13.39 -8.55 1.84
N THR A 92 -12.43 -9.04 2.62
CA THR A 92 -12.11 -8.57 3.97
C THR A 92 -10.69 -8.00 3.93
N TYR A 93 -10.53 -6.75 4.33
CA TYR A 93 -9.20 -6.13 4.42
C TYR A 93 -8.50 -6.58 5.70
N THR A 94 -7.93 -7.77 5.62
CA THR A 94 -6.93 -8.27 6.56
C THR A 94 -5.57 -7.83 6.02
N GLY A 95 -4.78 -7.12 6.83
CA GLY A 95 -3.53 -6.49 6.37
C GLY A 95 -2.61 -7.54 5.75
N SER A 96 -2.23 -7.33 4.49
CA SER A 96 -1.41 -8.30 3.75
C SER A 96 0.06 -8.16 4.13
N ILE A 97 0.52 -6.91 4.34
CA ILE A 97 1.90 -6.58 4.69
C ILE A 97 1.87 -5.37 5.63
N ILE A 98 2.65 -5.42 6.71
CA ILE A 98 2.71 -4.36 7.72
C ILE A 98 4.17 -4.01 7.98
N ILE A 99 4.52 -2.73 7.78
CA ILE A 99 5.74 -2.12 8.28
C ILE A 99 5.33 -1.34 9.54
N ASN A 100 5.77 -1.78 10.71
CA ASN A 100 5.37 -1.19 12.00
C ASN A 100 6.55 -0.44 12.64
N HIS A 101 6.34 0.15 13.82
CA HIS A 101 7.39 0.77 14.63
C HIS A 101 8.23 1.85 13.94
N LEU A 102 7.64 2.59 12.99
CA LEU A 102 8.29 3.77 12.43
C LEU A 102 8.62 4.76 13.55
N SER A 103 9.73 5.47 13.41
CA SER A 103 10.22 6.45 14.39
C SER A 103 9.16 7.52 14.69
N ALA A 104 8.46 7.96 13.64
CA ALA A 104 7.36 8.92 13.70
C ALA A 104 6.18 8.52 12.79
N GLY A 105 5.04 9.20 12.96
CA GLY A 105 3.85 8.94 12.16
C GLY A 105 4.01 9.48 10.74
N LEU A 106 3.65 8.67 9.74
CA LEU A 106 3.65 9.13 8.36
C LEU A 106 2.54 10.16 8.14
N THR A 107 2.90 11.27 7.50
CA THR A 107 2.01 12.38 7.16
C THR A 107 1.66 12.40 5.68
N THR A 108 2.51 11.82 4.83
CA THR A 108 2.32 11.77 3.38
C THR A 108 2.74 10.43 2.81
N ILE A 109 2.01 9.95 1.82
CA ILE A 109 2.39 8.81 0.98
C ILE A 109 2.09 9.18 -0.47
N ASP A 110 3.02 8.92 -1.38
CA ASP A 110 2.84 9.04 -2.82
C ASP A 110 3.37 7.78 -3.50
N TYR A 111 2.70 7.30 -4.54
CA TYR A 111 3.14 6.14 -5.31
C TYR A 111 3.43 6.53 -6.75
N ARG A 112 4.66 6.25 -7.18
CA ARG A 112 5.09 6.45 -8.57
C ARG A 112 5.16 5.10 -9.24
N MET A 113 4.11 4.81 -10.01
CA MET A 113 4.04 3.64 -10.87
C MET A 113 4.84 3.86 -12.15
N ASN A 114 5.71 2.91 -12.48
CA ASN A 114 6.29 2.80 -13.81
C ASN A 114 5.58 1.69 -14.58
N ILE A 115 4.62 2.09 -15.42
CA ILE A 115 3.78 1.14 -16.16
C ILE A 115 4.55 0.28 -17.18
N LYS A 116 5.74 0.74 -17.63
CA LYS A 116 6.57 -0.04 -18.54
C LYS A 116 7.41 -1.07 -17.81
N ASN A 117 7.72 -0.81 -16.54
CA ASN A 117 8.54 -1.66 -15.70
C ASN A 117 8.16 -1.49 -14.22
N SER A 118 7.24 -2.31 -13.73
CA SER A 118 6.71 -2.21 -12.37
C SER A 118 7.75 -2.45 -11.27
N SER A 119 8.88 -3.08 -11.56
CA SER A 119 10.00 -3.19 -10.60
C SER A 119 10.65 -1.83 -10.31
N GLN A 120 10.49 -0.86 -11.22
CA GLN A 120 10.96 0.51 -11.07
C GLN A 120 9.91 1.43 -10.43
N SER A 121 8.74 0.91 -10.06
CA SER A 121 7.77 1.66 -9.26
C SER A 121 8.28 1.84 -7.83
N ALA A 122 7.89 2.95 -7.18
CA ALA A 122 8.32 3.24 -5.82
C ALA A 122 7.25 3.97 -5.01
N ILE A 123 7.22 3.71 -3.70
CA ILE A 123 6.42 4.44 -2.72
C ILE A 123 7.32 5.43 -2.00
N PHE A 124 6.85 6.66 -1.86
CA PHE A 124 7.49 7.74 -1.12
C PHE A 124 6.65 8.05 0.11
N CYS A 125 7.26 8.08 1.28
CA CYS A 125 6.59 8.38 2.54
C CYS A 125 7.31 9.51 3.27
N GLY A 126 6.58 10.53 3.72
CA GLY A 126 7.10 11.57 4.60
C GLY A 126 6.53 11.41 6.01
N ASP A 127 7.34 11.66 7.04
CA ASP A 127 6.90 11.64 8.45
C ASP A 127 6.84 13.03 9.09
N SER A 128 6.29 13.08 10.31
CA SER A 128 6.13 14.31 11.08
C SER A 128 7.44 14.92 11.61
N LEU A 129 8.58 14.24 11.45
CA LEU A 129 9.91 14.75 11.82
C LEU A 129 10.68 15.30 10.61
N GLY A 130 10.10 15.21 9.41
CA GLY A 130 10.72 15.67 8.16
C GLY A 130 11.57 14.60 7.47
N ASN A 131 11.49 13.34 7.87
CA ASN A 131 12.18 12.25 7.17
C ASN A 131 11.42 11.85 5.91
N LEU A 132 12.17 11.37 4.91
CA LEU A 132 11.66 10.78 3.68
C LEU A 132 12.10 9.32 3.59
N PHE A 133 11.14 8.42 3.37
CA PHE A 133 11.36 7.00 3.14
C PHE A 133 10.95 6.64 1.71
N ILE A 134 11.73 5.78 1.07
CA ILE A 134 11.45 5.29 -0.29
C ILE A 134 11.47 3.77 -0.25
N PHE A 135 10.38 3.14 -0.71
CA PHE A 135 10.24 1.69 -0.83
C PHE A 135 10.16 1.31 -2.29
N GLN A 136 11.01 0.38 -2.71
CA GLN A 136 11.11 -0.13 -4.08
C GLN A 136 11.32 -1.64 -4.07
N ALA A 137 10.99 -2.31 -5.17
CA ALA A 137 11.32 -3.72 -5.36
C ALA A 137 12.83 -3.96 -5.24
N LYS A 138 13.22 -5.02 -4.51
CA LYS A 138 14.62 -5.41 -4.39
C LYS A 138 15.17 -6.00 -5.69
N ASP A 139 14.35 -6.78 -6.38
CA ASP A 139 14.70 -7.43 -7.64
C ASP A 139 14.27 -6.52 -8.81
N PRO A 140 15.21 -6.07 -9.68
CA PRO A 140 14.88 -5.19 -10.80
C PRO A 140 14.05 -5.86 -11.90
N PHE A 141 13.79 -7.17 -11.79
CA PHE A 141 12.95 -7.91 -12.74
C PHE A 141 11.61 -8.33 -12.14
N ARG A 142 11.32 -7.99 -10.88
CA ARG A 142 10.06 -8.34 -10.21
C ARG A 142 9.37 -7.11 -9.64
N PRO A 143 8.03 -7.06 -9.70
CA PRO A 143 7.28 -5.98 -9.05
C PRO A 143 7.46 -6.05 -7.53
N MET A 144 7.24 -4.92 -6.87
CA MET A 144 7.15 -4.87 -5.41
C MET A 144 6.03 -5.80 -4.91
N PHE A 145 6.28 -6.51 -3.80
CA PHE A 145 5.37 -7.51 -3.24
C PHE A 145 5.16 -8.75 -4.12
N HIS A 146 6.18 -9.13 -4.89
CA HIS A 146 6.19 -10.43 -5.54
C HIS A 146 6.12 -11.54 -4.48
N ILE A 147 5.51 -12.68 -4.82
CA ILE A 147 5.28 -13.78 -3.86
C ILE A 147 6.58 -14.26 -3.17
N SER A 148 7.72 -14.15 -3.87
CA SER A 148 9.04 -14.44 -3.31
C SER A 148 9.44 -13.51 -2.15
N ASP A 149 9.07 -12.24 -2.24
CA ASP A 149 9.41 -11.22 -1.25
C ASP A 149 8.61 -11.48 0.04
N LEU A 150 7.36 -11.90 -0.14
CA LEU A 150 6.48 -12.34 0.96
C LEU A 150 7.00 -13.61 1.63
N ILE A 151 7.40 -14.62 0.87
CA ILE A 151 7.94 -15.88 1.41
C ILE A 151 9.25 -15.63 2.16
N HIS A 152 10.14 -14.78 1.62
CA HIS A 152 11.38 -14.41 2.30
C HIS A 152 11.11 -13.69 3.62
N TYR A 153 10.16 -12.76 3.65
CA TYR A 153 9.74 -12.07 4.87
C TYR A 153 9.12 -13.04 5.90
N MET A 154 8.26 -13.97 5.48
CA MET A 154 7.69 -14.96 6.40
C MET A 154 8.74 -15.90 6.99
N ASN A 155 9.78 -16.25 6.22
CA ASN A 155 10.89 -17.06 6.71
C ASN A 155 11.80 -16.26 7.67
N GLN A 156 11.96 -14.95 7.46
CA GLN A 156 12.68 -14.07 8.40
C GLN A 156 11.91 -13.85 9.71
N ILE A 157 10.57 -13.88 9.72
CA ILE A 157 9.82 -13.82 11.00
C ILE A 157 10.09 -15.05 11.88
N GLN A 158 10.51 -16.19 11.30
CA GLN A 158 10.95 -17.36 12.08
C GLN A 158 12.39 -17.22 12.61
N GLU A 159 13.20 -16.35 12.02
CA GLU A 159 14.60 -16.11 12.40
C GLU A 159 14.86 -14.59 12.52
N GLU A 160 14.73 -14.08 13.76
CA GLU A 160 15.09 -12.72 14.21
C GLU A 160 14.09 -11.57 14.02
N ILE A 161 13.90 -10.83 15.13
CA ILE A 161 13.35 -9.48 15.14
C ILE A 161 14.40 -8.59 14.46
N ILE A 162 14.19 -8.26 13.18
CA ILE A 162 15.07 -7.35 12.45
C ILE A 162 14.99 -5.97 13.14
N PRO A 163 16.09 -5.46 13.74
CA PRO A 163 16.09 -4.14 14.35
C PRO A 163 15.92 -3.07 13.26
N PHE A 164 15.21 -2.00 13.60
CA PHE A 164 14.85 -0.89 12.71
C PHE A 164 16.01 -0.13 12.04
N HIS A 165 17.26 -0.52 12.29
CA HIS A 165 18.46 0.12 11.77
C HIS A 165 18.99 -0.46 10.44
N GLU A 166 18.41 -1.55 9.91
CA GLU A 166 18.88 -2.15 8.64
C GLU A 166 18.03 -1.80 7.39
N LEU A 167 16.99 -0.98 7.53
CA LEU A 167 16.16 -0.53 6.40
C LEU A 167 16.53 0.88 5.89
N LEU A 168 17.75 1.33 6.17
CA LEU A 168 18.32 2.54 5.58
C LEU A 168 19.15 2.18 4.34
N ILE A 169 18.72 2.75 3.20
CA ILE A 169 19.47 2.92 1.95
C ILE A 169 19.44 1.71 0.99
N MET A 170 18.60 1.79 -0.05
CA MET A 170 19.03 1.37 -1.39
C MET A 170 19.27 2.65 -2.22
N ASN A 171 20.56 3.01 -2.20
CA ASN A 171 21.34 4.06 -2.85
C ASN A 171 20.70 4.92 -3.96
N ILE A 172 20.92 6.24 -3.83
CA ILE A 172 21.75 6.95 -4.83
C ILE A 172 23.11 7.17 -4.18
#